data_AF-A0A1H6IM19-F1
#
_entry.id   AF-A0A1H6IM19-F1
#
_cell.length_a   1.000
_cell.length_b   1.000
_cell.length_c   1.000
_cell.angle_alpha   90.00
_cell.angle_beta   90.00
_cell.angle_gamma   90.00
#
_symmetry.space_group_name_H-M   'P 1'
#
loop_
_entity.id
_entity.type
_entity.pdbx_description
1 polymer ?
#
loop_
_entity_poly.entity_id
_entity_poly.type
_entity_poly.pdbx_seq_one_letter_code
_entity_poly.pdbx_strand_id
1 'polypeptide(L)'
;MAGGAAAISDMRRHELEKVARKNKGTVMLVSFILPWAGYLMIDETVFAALSFLSGHYFLLGHLIVPFHAKAIIDNARQELDQAGATW
;
A
#
# COMPACT_ATOMS: atom_id res chain seq x y z
N MET A 1 2.00 -29.06 14.88
CA MET A 1 1.63 -27.70 15.30
C MET A 1 0.61 -27.19 14.29
N ALA A 2 -0.65 -27.03 14.71
CA ALA A 2 -1.70 -26.50 13.86
C ALA A 2 -1.65 -24.97 13.93
N GLY A 3 -0.93 -24.35 12.99
CA GLY A 3 -0.96 -22.90 12.79
C GLY A 3 -2.18 -22.57 11.93
N GLY A 4 -3.19 -21.94 12.53
CA GLY A 4 -4.35 -21.47 11.81
C GLY A 4 -3.94 -20.44 10.76
N ALA A 5 -3.81 -20.86 9.51
CA ALA A 5 -3.95 -19.96 8.37
C ALA A 5 -5.35 -19.38 8.50
N ALA A 6 -5.46 -18.13 8.95
CA ALA A 6 -6.72 -17.41 8.90
C ALA A 6 -7.19 -17.49 7.45
N ALA A 7 -8.32 -18.15 7.20
CA ALA A 7 -8.89 -18.23 5.87
C ALA A 7 -9.26 -16.81 5.44
N ILE A 8 -8.34 -16.13 4.75
CA ILE A 8 -8.56 -14.81 4.20
C ILE A 8 -9.68 -14.96 3.17
N SER A 9 -10.69 -14.09 3.22
CA SER A 9 -11.78 -14.13 2.25
C SER A 9 -11.26 -13.88 0.83
N ASP A 10 -11.89 -14.48 -0.18
CA ASP A 10 -11.48 -14.31 -1.58
C ASP A 10 -11.43 -12.83 -2.01
N MET A 11 -12.37 -12.02 -1.51
CA MET A 11 -12.41 -10.58 -1.75
C MET A 11 -11.18 -9.88 -1.16
N ARG A 12 -10.83 -10.17 0.10
CA ARG A 12 -9.65 -9.59 0.75
C ARG A 12 -8.36 -10.05 0.08
N ARG A 13 -8.27 -11.32 -0.28
CA ARG A 13 -7.13 -11.85 -1.05
C ARG A 13 -6.96 -11.09 -2.37
N HIS A 14 -8.05 -10.86 -3.11
CA HIS A 14 -8.00 -10.14 -4.38
C HIS A 14 -7.49 -8.70 -4.24
N GLU A 15 -7.93 -7.98 -3.20
CA GLU A 15 -7.44 -6.64 -2.88
C GLU A 15 -5.95 -6.63 -2.55
N LEU A 16 -5.52 -7.56 -1.69
CA LEU A 16 -4.12 -7.70 -1.30
C LEU A 16 -3.24 -7.99 -2.51
N GLU A 17 -3.65 -8.92 -3.39
CA GLU A 17 -2.92 -9.24 -4.61
C GLU A 17 -2.81 -8.02 -5.55
N LYS A 18 -3.85 -7.19 -5.66
CA LYS A 18 -3.82 -5.96 -6.45
C LYS A 18 -2.74 -4.99 -5.95
N VAL A 19 -2.59 -4.87 -4.64
CA VAL A 19 -1.60 -3.99 -3.99
C VAL A 19 -0.19 -4.60 -4.01
N ALA A 20 -0.07 -5.90 -3.76
CA ALA A 20 1.21 -6.62 -3.67
C ALA A 20 1.95 -6.67 -5.02
N ARG A 21 1.21 -6.76 -6.13
CA ARG A 21 1.74 -6.72 -7.52
C ARG A 21 2.37 -5.39 -7.91
N LYS A 22 2.17 -4.32 -7.14
CA LYS A 22 2.66 -2.99 -7.52
C LYS A 22 4.17 -2.89 -7.31
N ASN A 23 4.85 -2.17 -8.22
CA ASN A 23 6.29 -1.93 -8.09
C ASN A 23 6.55 -0.93 -6.96
N LYS A 24 7.10 -1.45 -5.86
CA LYS A 24 7.47 -0.70 -4.66
C LYS A 24 8.34 0.53 -4.95
N GLY A 25 9.35 0.39 -5.80
CA GLY A 25 10.25 1.48 -6.17
C GLY A 25 9.54 2.58 -6.94
N THR A 26 8.70 2.20 -7.91
CA THR A 26 7.87 3.15 -8.67
C THR A 26 6.89 3.88 -7.76
N VAL A 27 6.18 3.16 -6.89
CA VAL A 27 5.22 3.77 -5.96
C VAL A 27 5.93 4.73 -5.01
N MET A 28 7.08 4.35 -4.45
CA MET A 28 7.87 5.25 -3.59
C MET A 28 8.34 6.50 -4.34
N LEU A 29 8.85 6.35 -5.56
CA LEU A 29 9.34 7.49 -6.35
C LEU A 29 8.20 8.45 -6.73
N VAL A 30 7.04 7.91 -7.13
CA VAL A 30 5.86 8.72 -7.42
C VAL A 30 5.33 9.39 -6.15
N SER A 31 5.22 8.67 -5.03
CA SER A 31 4.85 9.23 -3.72
C SER A 31 5.77 10.34 -3.24
N PHE A 32 7.06 10.26 -3.58
CA PHE A 32 8.03 11.29 -3.21
C PHE A 32 7.86 12.58 -4.03
N ILE A 33 7.51 12.49 -5.32
CA ILE A 33 7.37 13.66 -6.20
C ILE A 33 5.93 14.24 -6.12
N LEU A 34 4.92 13.36 -6.09
CA LEU A 34 3.50 13.68 -5.99
C LEU A 34 2.83 12.76 -4.96
N PRO A 35 2.85 13.13 -3.67
CA PRO A 35 2.26 12.35 -2.57
C PRO A 35 0.83 11.85 -2.81
N TRP A 36 -0.07 12.68 -3.36
CA TRP A 36 -1.45 12.26 -3.64
C TRP A 36 -1.54 11.20 -4.75
N ALA A 37 -0.70 11.29 -5.78
CA ALA A 37 -0.65 10.31 -6.86
C ALA A 37 -0.12 8.96 -6.37
N GLY A 38 0.85 8.97 -5.45
CA GLY A 38 1.36 7.77 -4.79
C GLY A 38 0.29 6.98 -4.04
N TYR A 39 -0.64 7.67 -3.37
CA TYR A 39 -1.78 7.02 -2.70
C TYR A 39 -2.82 6.46 -3.68
N LEU A 40 -3.10 7.17 -4.78
CA LEU A 40 -3.96 6.64 -5.84
C LEU A 40 -3.36 5.37 -6.45
N MET A 41 -2.03 5.31 -6.56
CA MET A 41 -1.35 4.11 -7.03
C MET A 41 -1.51 2.92 -6.11
N ILE A 42 -1.90 3.03 -4.84
CA ILE A 42 -2.17 1.90 -3.95
C ILE A 42 -3.65 1.78 -3.58
N ASP A 43 -4.54 2.44 -4.34
CA ASP A 43 -6.00 2.45 -4.14
C ASP A 43 -6.46 3.08 -2.80
N GLU A 44 -5.57 3.77 -2.08
CA GLU A 44 -5.83 4.46 -0.82
C GLU A 44 -6.40 5.88 -1.05
N THR A 45 -7.59 5.93 -1.63
CA THR A 45 -8.23 7.18 -2.11
C THR A 45 -8.49 8.19 -0.97
N VAL A 46 -8.76 7.72 0.25
CA VAL A 46 -8.95 8.59 1.41
C VAL A 46 -7.67 9.32 1.77
N PHE A 47 -6.54 8.62 1.82
CA PHE A 47 -5.24 9.24 2.08
C PHE A 47 -4.76 10.12 0.93
N ALA A 48 -5.12 9.80 -0.32
CA ALA A 48 -4.89 10.68 -1.47
C ALA A 48 -5.62 12.02 -1.30
N ALA A 49 -6.91 11.97 -0.94
CA ALA A 49 -7.72 13.17 -0.71
C ALA A 49 -7.20 14.00 0.47
N LEU A 50 -6.80 13.36 1.57
CA LEU A 50 -6.17 14.04 2.72
C LEU A 50 -4.83 14.68 2.33
N SER A 51 -3.99 13.99 1.56
CA SER A 51 -2.70 14.53 1.11
C SER A 51 -2.87 15.70 0.14
N PHE A 52 -3.89 15.67 -0.70
CA PHE A 52 -4.25 16.76 -1.60
C PHE A 52 -4.82 17.97 -0.84
N LEU A 53 -5.80 17.75 0.05
CA LEU A 53 -6.47 18.81 0.80
C LEU A 53 -5.55 19.46 1.85
N SER A 54 -4.63 18.70 2.43
CA SER A 54 -3.60 19.21 3.35
C SER A 54 -2.45 19.93 2.64
N GLY A 55 -2.48 20.07 1.31
CA GLY A 55 -1.43 20.75 0.56
C GLY A 55 -0.07 20.07 0.68
N HIS A 56 -0.04 18.73 0.69
CA HIS A 56 1.16 17.90 0.80
C HIS A 56 1.83 17.82 2.19
N TYR A 57 1.16 18.19 3.28
CA TYR A 57 1.81 18.28 4.61
C TYR A 57 3.17 19.05 4.53
N PHE A 58 3.24 20.08 3.69
CA PHE A 58 4.46 20.83 3.31
C PHE A 58 5.62 19.93 2.83
N LEU A 59 6.52 19.53 3.75
CA LEU A 59 7.71 18.71 3.49
C LEU A 59 7.55 17.28 4.01
N LEU A 60 6.75 17.11 5.08
CA LEU A 60 6.60 15.82 5.73
C LEU A 60 5.82 14.84 4.87
N GLY A 61 4.87 15.30 4.05
CA GLY A 61 4.14 14.43 3.13
C GLY A 61 5.06 13.76 2.11
N HIS A 62 6.03 14.49 1.56
CA HIS A 62 6.99 13.96 0.59
C HIS A 62 7.90 12.88 1.20
N LEU A 63 8.18 12.94 2.50
CA LEU A 63 8.98 11.94 3.20
C LEU A 63 8.13 10.78 3.73
N ILE A 64 7.01 11.06 4.39
CA ILE A 64 6.20 10.04 5.07
C ILE A 64 5.45 9.16 4.07
N VAL A 65 4.86 9.75 3.03
CA VAL A 65 4.01 9.03 2.07
C VAL A 65 4.74 7.91 1.32
N PRO A 66 5.98 8.06 0.82
CA PRO A 66 6.68 6.93 0.20
C PRO A 66 6.94 5.79 1.19
N PHE A 67 7.29 6.07 2.44
CA PHE A 67 7.48 5.01 3.45
C PHE A 67 6.18 4.35 3.87
N HIS A 68 5.08 5.12 3.94
CA HIS A 68 3.78 4.57 4.25
C HIS A 68 3.25 3.67 3.12
N ALA A 69 3.36 4.13 1.86
CA ALA A 69 3.00 3.33 0.69
C ALA A 69 3.85 2.06 0.57
N LYS A 70 5.15 2.16 0.88
CA LYS A 70 6.07 1.02 1.00
C LYS A 70 5.58 0.01 2.03
N ALA A 71 5.19 0.48 3.22
CA ALA A 71 4.71 -0.38 4.30
C ALA A 71 3.40 -1.09 3.95
N ILE A 72 2.48 -0.41 3.24
CA ILE A 72 1.23 -1.00 2.77
C ILE A 72 1.50 -2.16 1.79
N ILE A 73 2.42 -1.97 0.84
CA ILE A 73 2.84 -3.03 -0.09
C ILE A 73 3.51 -4.19 0.67
N ASP A 74 4.42 -3.89 1.59
CA ASP A 74 5.12 -4.92 2.38
C ASP A 74 4.15 -5.73 3.25
N ASN A 75 3.16 -5.08 3.87
CA ASN A 75 2.13 -5.74 4.66
C ASN A 75 1.20 -6.61 3.79
N ALA A 76 0.82 -6.13 2.60
CA ALA A 76 -0.02 -6.91 1.69
C ALA A 76 0.65 -8.21 1.24
N ARG A 77 1.96 -8.14 0.97
CA ARG A 77 2.79 -9.30 0.63
C ARG A 77 2.88 -10.27 1.79
N GLN A 78 3.13 -9.76 2.99
CA GLN A 78 3.22 -10.58 4.20
C GLN A 78 1.90 -11.28 4.53
N GLU A 79 0.75 -10.62 4.38
CA GLU A 79 -0.58 -11.23 4.56
C GLU A 79 -0.81 -12.37 3.54
N LEU A 80 -0.43 -12.18 2.28
CA LEU A 80 -0.55 -13.22 1.25
C LEU A 80 0.41 -14.39 1.49
N ASP A 81 1.65 -14.12 1.89
CA ASP A 81 2.64 -15.15 2.24
C ASP A 81 2.15 -16.00 3.42
N GLN A 82 1.56 -15.38 4.45
CA GLN A 82 0.95 -16.08 5.60
C GLN A 82 -0.24 -16.95 5.21
N ALA A 83 -0.97 -16.56 4.16
CA ALA A 83 -2.07 -17.35 3.60
C ALA A 83 -1.62 -18.39 2.57
N GLY A 84 -0.33 -18.47 2.25
CA GLY A 84 0.20 -19.36 1.22
C GLY A 84 -0.21 -18.98 -0.21
N ALA A 85 -0.56 -17.71 -0.43
CA ALA A 85 -0.96 -17.16 -1.72
C ALA A 85 0.22 -16.47 -2.43
N THR A 86 0.36 -16.70 -3.73
CA THR A 86 1.36 -16.01 -4.58
C THR A 86 0.85 -14.63 -5.01
N TRP A 87 1.76 -13.66 -5.15
CA TRP A 87 1.46 -12.29 -5.51
C TRP A 87 2.48 -11.65 -6.44
#